data_AF-A0AAV1DQ33-F1
#
_entry.id   AF-A0AAV1DQ33-F1
#
_cell.length_a   1.000
_cell.length_b   1.000
_cell.length_c   1.000
_cell.angle_alpha   90.00
_cell.angle_beta   90.00
_cell.angle_gamma   90.00
#
_symmetry.space_group_name_H-M   'P 1'
#
loop_
_entity.id
_entity.type
_entity.pdbx_description
1 polymer ?
#
loop_
_entity_poly.entity_id
_entity_poly.type
_entity_poly.pdbx_seq_one_letter_code
_entity_poly.pdbx_strand_id
1 'polypeptide(L)'
;MISECNPHLNWVFFHSTYDIGHLIKILTQKSLPDQSIEFLKLVKMYLGERCYDLKEILSVEPFWWRQCGLDRVASNFNIKLSAGQSHQAGSDSLLTMDCFFAAMKVLFHHRGDSGLKFAFQAFN
;
A
#
# COMPACT_ATOMS: atom_id res chain seq x y z
N MET A 1 13.16 -23.25 -3.02
CA MET A 1 13.87 -21.98 -3.26
C MET A 1 12.85 -21.07 -3.92
N ILE A 2 12.21 -20.16 -3.19
CA ILE A 2 11.27 -19.24 -3.81
C ILE A 2 12.12 -18.21 -4.53
N SER A 3 11.96 -18.18 -5.85
CA SER A 3 12.65 -17.30 -6.78
C SER A 3 12.39 -15.84 -6.47
N GLU A 4 13.34 -15.01 -6.87
CA GLU A 4 13.34 -13.54 -6.84
C GLU A 4 11.96 -12.91 -7.14
N CYS A 5 11.69 -11.73 -6.56
CA CYS A 5 10.46 -10.99 -6.77
C CYS A 5 10.12 -10.82 -8.26
N ASN A 6 8.84 -10.92 -8.63
CA ASN A 6 8.42 -10.64 -10.00
C ASN A 6 8.41 -9.11 -10.22
N PRO A 7 9.29 -8.55 -11.07
CA PRO A 7 9.42 -7.09 -11.26
C PRO A 7 8.20 -6.46 -11.95
N HIS A 8 7.29 -7.27 -12.49
CA HIS A 8 6.06 -6.80 -13.12
C HIS A 8 4.89 -6.68 -12.15
N LEU A 9 4.99 -7.19 -10.92
CA LEU A 9 3.96 -7.06 -9.90
C LEU A 9 3.99 -5.67 -9.27
N ASN A 10 2.81 -5.13 -8.96
CA ASN A 10 2.63 -3.92 -8.17
C ASN A 10 1.81 -4.30 -6.93
N TRP A 11 2.37 -4.05 -5.75
CA TRP A 11 1.69 -4.29 -4.49
C TRP A 11 1.08 -2.99 -3.99
N VAL A 12 -0.23 -3.01 -3.76
CA VAL A 12 -0.96 -1.87 -3.20
C VAL A 12 -1.47 -2.27 -1.83
N PHE A 13 -1.20 -1.41 -0.86
CA PHE A 13 -1.44 -1.62 0.55
C PHE A 13 -2.17 -0.42 1.18
N PHE A 14 -2.66 -0.59 2.41
CA PHE A 14 -3.18 0.51 3.22
C PHE A 14 -2.73 0.35 4.67
N HIS A 15 -1.86 1.25 5.15
CA HIS A 15 -1.36 1.27 6.53
C HIS A 15 -0.71 -0.05 6.97
N SER A 16 0.23 -0.52 6.16
CA SER A 16 0.52 -1.95 6.00
C SER A 16 1.75 -2.50 6.69
N THR A 17 2.34 -1.76 7.62
CA THR A 17 3.56 -2.18 8.33
C THR A 17 3.44 -3.60 8.89
N TYR A 18 2.28 -3.94 9.48
CA TYR A 18 2.02 -5.27 10.02
C TYR A 18 1.68 -6.30 8.94
N ASP A 19 0.93 -5.92 7.90
CA ASP A 19 0.58 -6.82 6.80
C ASP A 19 1.84 -7.32 6.08
N ILE A 20 2.75 -6.39 5.75
CA ILE A 20 4.04 -6.69 5.14
C ILE A 20 4.89 -7.53 6.10
N GLY A 21 4.93 -7.18 7.39
CA GLY A 21 5.62 -7.97 8.40
C GLY A 21 5.15 -9.43 8.45
N HIS A 22 3.83 -9.65 8.43
CA HIS A 22 3.24 -10.99 8.39
C HIS A 22 3.57 -11.73 7.09
N LEU A 23 3.47 -11.07 5.93
CA LEU A 23 3.83 -11.67 4.64
C LEU A 23 5.31 -12.11 4.62
N ILE A 24 6.24 -11.26 5.04
CA ILE A 24 7.66 -11.60 5.09
C ILE A 24 7.92 -12.74 6.09
N LYS A 25 7.27 -12.72 7.25
CA LYS A 25 7.36 -13.82 8.22
C LYS A 25 6.89 -15.14 7.63
N ILE A 26 5.78 -15.14 6.88
CA ILE A 26 5.25 -16.33 6.21
C ILE A 26 6.17 -16.80 5.08
N LEU A 27 6.68 -15.89 4.25
CA LEU A 27 7.54 -16.25 3.12
C LEU A 27 8.91 -16.78 3.56
N THR A 28 9.45 -16.22 4.65
CA THR A 28 10.78 -16.61 5.16
C THR A 28 10.72 -17.77 6.15
N GLN A 29 9.57 -17.99 6.80
CA GLN A 29 9.40 -18.94 7.92
C GLN A 29 10.42 -18.73 9.04
N LYS A 30 10.83 -17.47 9.28
CA LYS A 30 11.82 -17.07 10.27
C LYS A 30 11.29 -15.94 11.14
N SER A 31 11.95 -15.71 12.28
CA SER A 31 11.78 -14.46 13.02
C SER A 31 12.14 -13.27 12.14
N LEU A 32 11.38 -12.19 12.25
CA LEU A 32 11.69 -10.95 11.55
C LEU A 32 12.99 -10.35 12.11
N PRO A 33 13.78 -9.64 11.28
CA PRO A 33 14.99 -8.96 11.76
C PRO A 33 14.67 -7.88 12.78
N ASP A 34 15.53 -7.71 13.79
CA ASP A 34 15.41 -6.64 14.78
C ASP A 34 15.73 -5.25 14.20
N GLN A 35 16.50 -5.22 13.10
CA GLN A 35 16.91 -3.99 12.44
C GLN A 35 16.03 -3.72 11.21
N SER A 36 15.45 -2.51 11.14
CA SER A 36 14.58 -2.09 10.05
C SER A 36 15.25 -2.18 8.67
N ILE A 37 16.54 -1.87 8.58
CA ILE A 37 17.28 -1.94 7.31
C ILE A 37 17.35 -3.36 6.75
N GLU A 38 17.53 -4.37 7.61
CA GLU A 38 17.54 -5.77 7.20
C GLU A 38 16.13 -6.26 6.85
N PHE A 39 15.11 -5.78 7.58
CA PHE A 39 13.72 -6.04 7.22
C PHE A 39 13.36 -5.46 5.84
N LEU A 40 13.76 -4.22 5.54
CA LEU A 40 13.52 -3.58 4.24
C LEU A 40 14.22 -4.31 3.09
N LYS A 41 15.41 -4.88 3.32
CA LYS A 41 16.07 -5.74 2.33
C LYS A 41 15.24 -6.98 2.01
N LEU A 42 14.62 -7.61 3.00
CA LEU A 42 13.71 -8.74 2.77
C LEU A 42 12.46 -8.29 2.01
N VAL A 43 11.87 -7.16 2.37
CA VAL A 43 10.73 -6.60 1.62
C VAL A 43 11.07 -6.42 0.14
N LYS A 44 12.20 -5.76 -0.16
CA LYS A 44 12.67 -5.58 -1.54
C LYS A 44 12.94 -6.90 -2.26
N MET A 45 13.51 -7.89 -1.57
CA MET A 45 13.82 -9.21 -2.14
C MET A 45 12.56 -10.01 -2.51
N TYR A 46 11.53 -9.98 -1.66
CA TYR A 46 10.34 -10.82 -1.82
C TYR A 46 9.18 -10.12 -2.54
N LEU A 47 8.96 -8.83 -2.27
CA LEU A 47 7.85 -8.06 -2.84
C LEU A 47 8.29 -7.14 -3.98
N GLY A 48 9.59 -6.85 -4.10
CA GLY A 48 10.14 -5.96 -5.12
C GLY A 48 10.03 -4.48 -4.74
N GLU A 49 10.40 -3.61 -5.68
CA GLU A 49 10.44 -2.15 -5.48
C GLU A 49 9.07 -1.48 -5.63
N ARG A 50 8.10 -2.16 -6.26
CA ARG A 50 6.80 -1.59 -6.62
C ARG A 50 5.76 -1.84 -5.53
N CYS A 51 6.04 -1.35 -4.33
CA CYS A 51 5.14 -1.41 -3.17
C CYS A 51 4.61 -0.01 -2.85
N TYR A 52 3.29 0.15 -2.82
CA TYR A 52 2.61 1.42 -2.61
C TYR A 52 1.70 1.34 -1.40
N ASP A 53 1.91 2.21 -0.41
CA ASP A 53 0.97 2.35 0.70
C ASP A 53 0.06 3.55 0.44
N LEU A 54 -1.23 3.29 0.25
CA LEU A 54 -2.24 4.32 -0.03
C LEU A 54 -2.28 5.39 1.07
N LYS A 55 -2.03 5.03 2.34
CA LYS A 55 -2.06 6.01 3.42
C LYS A 55 -0.89 6.99 3.32
N GLU A 56 0.30 6.50 2.94
CA GLU A 56 1.46 7.35 2.67
C GLU A 56 1.24 8.23 1.43
N ILE A 57 0.61 7.69 0.38
CA ILE A 57 0.27 8.46 -0.81
C ILE A 57 -0.69 9.61 -0.49
N LEU A 58 -1.69 9.36 0.36
CA LEU A 58 -2.62 10.39 0.80
C LEU A 58 -1.97 11.40 1.77
N SER A 59 -0.85 11.05 2.40
CA SER A 59 -0.17 11.93 3.37
C SER A 59 0.49 13.14 2.72
N VAL A 60 0.86 13.03 1.43
CA VAL A 60 1.55 14.08 0.66
C VAL A 60 0.69 15.33 0.41
N GLU A 61 -0.61 15.24 0.63
CA GLU A 61 -1.57 16.32 0.39
C GLU A 61 -2.29 16.75 1.68
N PRO A 62 -2.22 18.03 2.08
CA PRO A 62 -2.74 18.55 3.35
C PRO A 62 -4.23 18.30 3.64
N PHE A 63 -5.01 18.00 2.61
CA PHE A 63 -6.44 17.76 2.70
C PHE A 63 -6.78 16.30 3.05
N TRP A 64 -5.95 15.33 2.62
CA TRP A 64 -6.28 13.90 2.73
C TRP A 64 -5.76 13.23 4.01
N TRP A 65 -4.67 13.74 4.59
CA TRP A 65 -4.02 13.14 5.77
C TRP A 65 -4.77 13.30 7.09
N ARG A 66 -5.81 14.16 7.16
CA ARG A 66 -6.45 14.57 8.42
C ARG A 66 -7.43 13.54 9.04
N GLN A 67 -7.01 12.27 9.15
CA GLN A 67 -7.65 11.16 9.91
C GLN A 67 -8.61 10.27 9.12
N CYS A 68 -8.14 9.40 8.23
CA CYS A 68 -9.01 8.40 7.61
C CYS A 68 -8.46 6.98 7.75
N GLY A 69 -9.23 6.11 8.41
CA GLY A 69 -9.20 4.67 8.13
C GLY A 69 -9.82 4.39 6.76
N LEU A 70 -9.70 3.16 6.27
CA LEU A 70 -10.06 2.80 4.89
C LEU A 70 -11.52 3.17 4.55
N ASP A 71 -12.47 2.89 5.44
CA ASP A 71 -13.89 3.24 5.23
C ASP A 71 -14.12 4.75 5.04
N ARG A 72 -13.37 5.59 5.76
CA ARG A 72 -13.47 7.05 5.65
C ARG A 72 -12.80 7.55 4.37
N VAL A 73 -11.69 6.93 3.95
CA VAL A 73 -11.08 7.20 2.64
C VAL A 73 -12.09 6.90 1.53
N ALA A 74 -12.71 5.72 1.56
CA ALA A 74 -13.74 5.33 0.60
C ALA A 74 -14.92 6.31 0.58
N SER A 75 -15.41 6.70 1.75
CA SER A 75 -16.50 7.68 1.89
C SER A 75 -16.15 9.03 1.25
N ASN A 76 -14.92 9.53 1.43
CA ASN A 76 -14.48 10.79 0.83
C ASN A 76 -14.43 10.73 -0.70
N PHE A 77 -14.13 9.56 -1.27
CA PHE A 77 -14.16 9.33 -2.71
C PHE A 77 -15.54 8.90 -3.23
N ASN A 78 -16.57 8.83 -2.37
CA ASN A 78 -17.89 8.27 -2.69
C ASN A 78 -17.85 6.83 -3.23
N ILE A 79 -16.86 6.05 -2.79
CA ILE A 79 -16.71 4.64 -3.14
C ILE A 79 -17.46 3.80 -2.12
N LYS A 80 -18.21 2.82 -2.60
CA LYS A 80 -18.88 1.82 -1.78
C LYS A 80 -18.22 0.47 -2.00
N LEU A 81 -18.27 -0.38 -0.98
CA LEU A 81 -17.87 -1.77 -1.10
C LEU A 81 -18.67 -2.46 -2.21
N SER A 82 -17.96 -2.89 -3.25
CA SER A 82 -18.54 -3.58 -4.40
C SER A 82 -18.92 -5.03 -4.07
N ALA A 83 -18.27 -5.63 -3.06
CA ALA A 83 -18.54 -6.99 -2.58
C ALA A 83 -18.01 -7.19 -1.15
N GLY A 84 -18.62 -8.13 -0.43
CA GLY A 84 -18.17 -8.56 0.90
C GLY A 84 -18.63 -7.64 2.04
N GLN A 85 -17.95 -7.73 3.18
CA GLN A 85 -18.22 -6.97 4.41
C GLN A 85 -16.96 -6.22 4.84
N SER A 86 -17.10 -5.02 5.41
CA SER A 86 -15.94 -4.31 5.97
C SER A 86 -15.26 -5.15 7.07
N HIS A 87 -13.95 -4.95 7.24
CA HIS A 87 -13.11 -5.65 8.21
C HIS A 87 -12.85 -7.13 7.87
N GLN A 88 -12.88 -7.47 6.58
CA GLN A 88 -12.37 -8.74 6.08
C GLN A 88 -11.27 -8.46 5.06
N ALA A 89 -10.18 -9.22 5.15
CA ALA A 89 -8.99 -8.96 4.32
C ALA A 89 -9.29 -8.90 2.82
N GLY A 90 -10.19 -9.75 2.31
CA GLY A 90 -10.56 -9.78 0.89
C GLY A 90 -11.31 -8.52 0.41
N SER A 91 -12.38 -8.14 1.11
CA SER A 91 -13.16 -6.93 0.80
C SER A 91 -12.37 -5.65 1.06
N ASP A 92 -11.57 -5.61 2.13
CA ASP A 92 -10.71 -4.47 2.43
C ASP A 92 -9.61 -4.31 1.37
N SER A 93 -9.07 -5.42 0.84
CA SER A 93 -8.11 -5.37 -0.29
C SER A 93 -8.74 -4.81 -1.56
N LEU A 94 -9.98 -5.20 -1.88
CA LEU A 94 -10.72 -4.64 -3.02
C LEU A 94 -10.98 -3.15 -2.82
N LEU A 95 -11.47 -2.75 -1.65
CA LEU A 95 -11.73 -1.36 -1.32
C LEU A 95 -10.45 -0.51 -1.33
N THR A 96 -9.33 -1.06 -0.88
CA THR A 96 -8.00 -0.44 -0.97
C THR A 96 -7.63 -0.13 -2.41
N MET A 97 -7.84 -1.07 -3.32
CA MET A 97 -7.53 -0.89 -4.74
C MET A 97 -8.44 0.17 -5.39
N ASP A 98 -9.74 0.14 -5.11
CA ASP A 98 -10.68 1.14 -5.63
C ASP A 98 -10.31 2.55 -5.16
N CYS A 99 -10.00 2.70 -3.87
CA CYS A 99 -9.53 3.97 -3.31
C CYS A 99 -8.19 4.41 -3.92
N PHE A 100 -7.27 3.48 -4.16
CA PHE A 100 -5.98 3.76 -4.78
C PHE A 100 -6.15 4.39 -6.16
N PHE A 101 -6.94 3.78 -7.05
CA PHE A 101 -7.18 4.36 -8.38
C PHE A 101 -7.84 5.75 -8.31
N ALA A 102 -8.75 5.98 -7.37
CA ALA A 102 -9.35 7.30 -7.17
C ALA A 102 -8.32 8.34 -6.70
N ALA A 103 -7.47 7.99 -5.73
CA ALA A 103 -6.40 8.85 -5.25
C ALA A 103 -5.39 9.18 -6.35
N MET A 104 -4.99 8.19 -7.15
CA MET A 104 -4.05 8.40 -8.26
C MET A 104 -4.61 9.35 -9.33
N LYS A 105 -5.91 9.25 -9.64
CA LYS A 105 -6.56 10.20 -10.57
C LYS A 105 -6.50 11.64 -10.06
N VAL A 106 -6.76 11.84 -8.77
CA VAL A 106 -6.70 13.16 -8.14
C VAL A 106 -5.27 13.69 -8.13
N LEU A 107 -4.30 12.89 -7.69
CA LEU A 107 -2.90 13.30 -7.64
C LEU A 107 -2.34 13.62 -9.03
N PHE A 108 -2.70 12.82 -10.04
CA PHE A 108 -2.32 13.08 -11.42
C PHE A 108 -2.90 14.41 -11.92
N HIS A 109 -4.16 14.71 -11.59
CA HIS A 109 -4.78 15.98 -11.95
C HIS A 109 -4.09 17.19 -11.29
N HIS A 110 -3.69 17.08 -10.02
CA HIS A 110 -3.06 18.18 -9.28
C HIS A 110 -1.57 18.38 -9.58
N ARG A 111 -0.82 17.30 -9.84
CA ARG A 111 0.67 17.34 -9.91
C ARG A 111 1.26 16.82 -11.21
N GLY A 112 0.44 16.34 -12.15
CA GLY A 112 0.91 15.67 -13.36
C GLY A 112 1.81 14.46 -13.06
N ASP A 113 2.73 14.14 -13.97
CA ASP A 113 3.67 13.00 -13.84
C ASP A 113 4.56 13.07 -12.59
N SER A 114 4.76 14.27 -12.04
CA SER A 114 5.56 14.52 -10.84
C SER A 114 4.94 13.90 -9.59
N GLY A 115 3.60 13.87 -9.50
CA GLY A 115 2.87 13.33 -8.35
C GLY A 115 3.02 11.81 -8.21
N LEU A 116 3.16 11.12 -9.35
CA LEU A 116 3.39 9.68 -9.39
C LEU A 116 4.71 9.32 -8.71
N LYS A 117 5.79 10.09 -8.94
CA LYS A 117 7.14 9.81 -8.40
C LYS A 117 7.22 9.77 -6.88
N PHE A 118 6.40 10.55 -6.17
CA PHE A 118 6.38 10.57 -4.70
C PHE A 118 5.71 9.33 -4.09
N ALA A 119 4.75 8.72 -4.79
CA ALA A 119 4.11 7.48 -4.35
C ALA A 119 5.08 6.26 -4.35
N PHE A 120 6.16 6.32 -5.14
CA PHE A 120 7.13 5.23 -5.29
C PHE A 120 8.12 5.07 -4.12
N GLN A 121 8.12 5.97 -3.12
CA GLN A 121 9.19 6.02 -2.12
C GLN A 121 8.78 5.60 -0.70
N ALA A 122 7.59 5.04 -0.50
CA ALA A 122 7.06 4.75 0.85
C ALA A 122 7.92 3.81 1.72
N PHE A 123 8.94 3.14 1.15
CA PHE A 123 9.83 2.21 1.88
C PHE A 123 11.34 2.49 1.71
N ASN A 124 11.72 3.75 1.44
CA ASN A 124 13.13 4.17 1.42
C ASN A 124 13.59 4.83 2.72
#